data_AF-A0AAU9W5E6-F1
#
_entry.id   AF-A0AAU9W5E6-F1
#
_cell.length_a   1.000
_cell.length_b   1.000
_cell.length_c   1.000
_cell.angle_alpha   90.00
_cell.angle_beta   90.00
_cell.angle_gamma   90.00
#
_symmetry.space_group_name_H-M   'P 1'
#
loop_
_entity.id
_entity.type
_entity.pdbx_description
1 polymer ?
#
loop_
_entity_poly.entity_id
_entity_poly.type
_entity_poly.pdbx_seq_one_letter_code
_entity_poly.pdbx_strand_id
1 'polypeptide(L)'
;MGYIFVIAIIFLVHYLIFTDAEEGASKYCKTADEKWDELKEMIESLNLSSHNILMLKLIQKTLEITNIHIYANNKSFFFCGSRANKDYMLQVDEFTKLPVYCNMDGAGLGDCGGGGWTLVMKINGTKSTFKYDSPFWSDKKEYEPSNGRNLDAGETKLPTYWSTSFTKICLGMKVGVESKFIVLNQEASSLHSLIADGQYRKTSLGREAWKDLISEASLQKKCNKEGLNVLVDLVGYSKARIGIVGNNEDDCKSSHSRIGFGTAGYPSDTISCGDVAKDGDKGDKFIKAMGYIFV
;
A
#
# COMPACT_ATOMS: atom_id res chain seq x y z
N MET A 1 -2.36 8.51 46.22
CA MET A 1 -1.10 8.41 45.46
C MET A 1 -1.21 7.57 44.18
N GLY A 2 -2.00 6.48 44.13
CA GLY A 2 -2.10 5.62 42.93
C GLY A 2 -2.66 6.30 41.67
N TYR A 3 -3.63 7.20 41.80
CA TYR A 3 -4.23 7.91 40.65
C TYR A 3 -3.24 8.85 39.95
N ILE A 4 -2.36 9.51 40.69
CA ILE A 4 -1.34 10.41 40.14
C ILE A 4 -0.27 9.60 39.40
N PHE A 5 0.02 8.38 39.86
CA PHE A 5 0.96 7.46 39.23
C PHE A 5 0.43 6.88 37.91
N VAL A 6 -0.86 6.55 37.85
CA VAL A 6 -1.53 6.11 36.61
C VAL A 6 -1.56 7.24 35.59
N ILE A 7 -1.84 8.46 36.01
CA ILE A 7 -1.80 9.64 35.13
C ILE A 7 -0.36 9.90 34.64
N ALA A 8 0.64 9.74 35.50
CA ALA A 8 2.05 9.89 35.11
C ALA A 8 2.51 8.82 34.10
N ILE A 9 2.05 7.57 34.24
CA ILE A 9 2.31 6.49 33.26
C ILE A 9 1.59 6.79 31.94
N ILE A 10 0.35 7.28 31.99
CA ILE A 10 -0.36 7.72 30.77
C ILE A 10 0.42 8.86 30.09
N PHE A 11 0.97 9.81 30.86
CA PHE A 11 1.81 10.90 30.34
C PHE A 11 3.18 10.45 29.82
N LEU A 12 3.80 9.42 30.40
CA LEU A 12 5.04 8.82 29.93
C LEU A 12 4.83 8.00 28.65
N VAL A 13 3.75 7.21 28.60
CA VAL A 13 3.24 6.57 27.39
C VAL A 13 2.94 7.64 26.33
N HIS A 14 2.39 8.79 26.73
CA HIS A 14 2.21 9.96 25.86
C HIS A 14 3.54 10.46 25.29
N TYR A 15 4.55 10.70 26.14
CA TYR A 15 5.84 11.27 25.73
C TYR A 15 6.63 10.35 24.80
N LEU A 16 6.65 9.04 25.08
CA LEU A 16 7.36 8.04 24.28
C LEU A 16 6.70 7.74 22.94
N ILE A 17 5.36 7.81 22.85
CA ILE A 17 4.64 7.71 21.57
C ILE A 17 5.01 8.86 20.62
N PHE A 18 5.45 10.01 21.16
CA PHE A 18 5.74 11.22 20.38
C PHE A 18 7.19 11.36 19.91
N THR A 19 8.16 10.66 20.50
CA THR A 19 9.57 10.82 20.13
C THR A 19 10.01 9.97 18.94
N ASP A 20 9.36 8.84 18.66
CA ASP A 20 9.76 7.93 17.58
C ASP A 20 8.72 7.85 16.44
N ALA A 21 8.33 9.01 15.91
CA ALA A 21 7.59 9.08 14.65
C ALA A 21 8.47 8.82 13.41
N GLU A 22 9.51 8.00 13.55
CA GLU A 22 10.31 7.46 12.44
C GLU A 22 10.10 5.94 12.37
N GLU A 23 10.01 5.44 11.14
CA GLU A 23 9.90 4.02 10.76
C GLU A 23 8.51 3.35 10.88
N GLY A 24 7.78 3.30 9.76
CA GLY A 24 7.36 1.98 9.27
C GLY A 24 5.88 1.63 9.01
N ALA A 25 4.87 2.43 9.35
CA ALA A 25 3.46 1.99 9.20
C ALA A 25 2.45 3.08 8.77
N SER A 26 1.45 2.67 7.98
CA SER A 26 0.29 3.48 7.55
C SER A 26 -0.37 4.20 8.73
N LYS A 27 -0.77 5.46 8.50
CA LYS A 27 -1.43 6.34 9.50
C LYS A 27 -2.67 5.70 10.16
N TYR A 28 -3.32 4.76 9.48
CA TYR A 28 -4.62 4.21 9.88
C TYR A 28 -4.55 2.81 10.50
N CYS A 29 -3.44 2.09 10.34
CA CYS A 29 -3.35 0.69 10.79
C CYS A 29 -1.96 0.41 11.37
N LYS A 30 -1.76 0.76 12.64
CA LYS A 30 -0.62 0.26 13.43
C LYS A 30 -1.05 -0.94 14.27
N THR A 31 -0.20 -1.97 14.37
CA THR A 31 -0.44 -3.11 15.25
C THR A 31 -0.23 -2.71 16.72
N ALA A 32 -1.02 -3.27 17.63
CA ALA A 32 -0.93 -2.98 19.07
C ALA A 32 0.18 -3.78 19.78
N ASP A 33 0.72 -4.82 19.13
CA ASP A 33 1.67 -5.76 19.72
C ASP A 33 3.14 -5.31 19.59
N GLU A 34 3.54 -4.75 18.44
CA GLU A 34 4.89 -4.17 18.26
C GLU A 34 5.16 -3.09 19.31
N LYS A 35 4.16 -2.26 19.61
CA LYS A 35 4.24 -1.24 20.67
C LYS A 35 4.18 -1.80 22.10
N TRP A 36 3.69 -3.02 22.30
CA TRP A 36 3.60 -3.66 23.63
C TRP A 36 4.91 -4.33 24.02
N ASP A 37 5.64 -4.93 23.09
CA ASP A 37 6.92 -5.57 23.39
C ASP A 37 8.01 -4.52 23.66
N GLU A 38 8.03 -3.40 22.94
CA GLU A 38 8.85 -2.22 23.26
C GLU A 38 8.50 -1.62 24.63
N LEU A 39 7.20 -1.53 24.96
CA LEU A 39 6.74 -1.06 26.27
C LEU A 39 7.15 -2.01 27.42
N LYS A 40 7.21 -3.34 27.18
CA LYS A 40 7.67 -4.32 28.17
C LYS A 40 9.16 -4.18 28.47
N GLU A 41 10.01 -4.05 27.47
CA GLU A 41 11.46 -3.86 27.66
C GLU A 41 11.75 -2.58 28.46
N MET A 42 10.99 -1.50 28.21
CA MET A 42 11.09 -0.26 28.97
C MET A 42 10.60 -0.40 30.42
N ILE A 43 9.52 -1.13 30.67
CA ILE A 43 8.98 -1.37 32.02
C ILE A 43 9.94 -2.24 32.86
N GLU A 44 10.61 -3.22 32.25
CA GLU A 44 11.62 -4.04 32.91
C GLU A 44 12.86 -3.22 33.34
N SER A 45 13.22 -2.18 32.59
CA SER A 45 14.31 -1.26 32.95
C SER A 45 13.99 -0.31 34.14
N LEU A 46 12.70 -0.13 34.46
CA LEU A 46 12.22 0.82 35.48
C LEU A 46 12.04 0.21 36.89
N ASN A 47 12.35 -1.08 37.07
CA ASN A 47 12.39 -1.78 38.36
C ASN A 47 11.10 -1.63 39.22
N LEU A 48 9.94 -1.74 38.57
CA LEU A 48 8.61 -1.63 39.20
C LEU A 48 8.25 -2.86 40.05
N SER A 49 7.50 -2.67 41.14
CA SER A 49 7.10 -3.75 42.03
C SER A 49 6.17 -4.77 41.34
N SER A 50 6.25 -6.04 41.76
CA SER A 50 5.47 -7.16 41.19
C SER A 50 3.95 -6.94 41.21
N HIS A 51 3.44 -6.13 42.15
CA HIS A 51 2.03 -5.74 42.23
C HIS A 51 1.59 -4.82 41.08
N ASN A 52 2.46 -3.91 40.65
CA ASN A 52 2.18 -2.99 39.53
C ASN A 52 2.17 -3.74 38.19
N ILE A 53 3.05 -4.75 38.03
CA ILE A 53 3.09 -5.63 36.84
C ILE A 53 1.82 -6.48 36.75
N LEU A 54 1.33 -7.01 37.88
CA LEU A 54 0.09 -7.79 37.93
C LEU A 54 -1.14 -6.93 37.61
N MET A 55 -1.18 -5.68 38.10
CA MET A 55 -2.22 -4.70 37.76
C MET A 55 -2.21 -4.36 36.27
N LEU A 56 -1.05 -4.17 35.64
CA LEU A 56 -0.94 -3.97 34.18
C LEU A 56 -1.44 -5.19 33.39
N LYS A 57 -1.05 -6.41 33.79
CA LYS A 57 -1.55 -7.66 33.18
C LYS A 57 -3.05 -7.84 33.38
N LEU A 58 -3.60 -7.44 34.53
CA LEU A 58 -5.04 -7.45 34.79
C LEU A 58 -5.76 -6.40 33.94
N ILE A 59 -5.23 -5.17 33.82
CA ILE A 59 -5.79 -4.12 32.94
C ILE A 59 -5.79 -4.59 31.48
N GLN A 60 -4.72 -5.26 31.02
CA GLN A 60 -4.66 -5.88 29.69
C GLN A 60 -5.68 -7.02 29.50
N LYS A 61 -5.95 -7.80 30.56
CA LYS A 61 -6.91 -8.91 30.53
C LYS A 61 -8.37 -8.45 30.70
N THR A 62 -8.60 -7.29 31.31
CA THR A 62 -9.93 -6.73 31.59
C THR A 62 -10.35 -5.69 30.54
N LEU A 63 -9.39 -5.03 29.87
CA LEU A 63 -9.65 -4.28 28.66
C LEU A 63 -9.41 -5.20 27.45
N GLU A 64 -10.48 -5.77 26.93
CA GLU A 64 -10.58 -5.95 25.48
C GLU A 64 -10.46 -4.55 24.87
N ILE A 65 -9.24 -4.11 24.54
CA ILE A 65 -9.01 -2.80 23.92
C ILE A 65 -9.50 -2.88 22.48
N THR A 66 -10.81 -2.85 22.31
CA THR A 66 -11.48 -2.77 21.01
C THR A 66 -11.54 -1.30 20.62
N ASN A 67 -10.54 -0.87 19.87
CA ASN A 67 -10.46 0.43 19.19
C ASN A 67 -10.21 1.63 20.11
N ILE A 68 -8.93 2.07 20.17
CA ILE A 68 -8.61 3.37 20.77
C ILE A 68 -8.53 4.41 19.66
N HIS A 69 -9.32 5.47 19.79
CA HIS A 69 -9.19 6.68 18.99
C HIS A 69 -8.49 7.75 19.84
N ILE A 70 -7.27 8.12 19.47
CA ILE A 70 -6.48 9.14 20.18
C ILE A 70 -6.38 10.37 19.30
N TYR A 71 -6.78 11.53 19.83
CA TYR A 71 -6.55 12.84 19.22
C TYR A 71 -5.39 13.52 19.91
N ALA A 72 -4.33 13.81 19.17
CA ALA A 72 -3.19 14.53 19.71
C ALA A 72 -2.43 15.29 18.60
N ASN A 73 -1.97 16.50 18.88
CA ASN A 73 -1.28 17.39 17.93
C ASN A 73 -1.99 17.52 16.55
N ASN A 74 -3.31 17.72 16.55
CA ASN A 74 -4.15 17.79 15.34
C ASN A 74 -4.08 16.55 14.43
N LYS A 75 -3.65 15.39 14.95
CA LYS A 75 -3.63 14.11 14.25
C LYS A 75 -4.51 13.10 14.99
N SER A 76 -5.31 12.35 14.24
CA SER A 76 -6.05 11.19 14.74
C SER A 76 -5.21 9.93 14.53
N PHE A 77 -5.11 9.11 15.57
CA PHE A 77 -4.48 7.79 15.53
C PHE A 77 -5.53 6.73 15.86
N PHE A 78 -5.63 5.73 14.99
CA PHE A 78 -6.57 4.61 15.14
C PHE A 78 -5.78 3.35 15.48
N PHE A 79 -5.97 2.83 16.69
CA PHE A 79 -5.43 1.53 17.09
C PHE A 79 -6.52 0.48 16.92
N CYS A 80 -6.33 -0.44 15.97
CA CYS A 80 -7.27 -1.53 15.78
C CYS A 80 -6.90 -2.71 16.69
N GLY A 81 -7.76 -3.03 17.66
CA GLY A 81 -7.61 -4.24 18.50
C GLY A 81 -7.98 -5.54 17.77
N SER A 82 -8.42 -5.45 16.51
CA SER A 82 -8.79 -6.58 15.67
C SER A 82 -7.70 -6.87 14.65
N ARG A 83 -7.11 -8.07 14.70
CA ARG A 83 -6.19 -8.58 13.67
C ARG A 83 -6.91 -9.13 12.43
N ALA A 84 -8.24 -9.02 12.35
CA ALA A 84 -8.99 -9.57 11.23
C ALA A 84 -8.79 -8.74 9.95
N ASN A 85 -8.60 -9.42 8.82
CA ASN A 85 -8.67 -8.82 7.50
C ASN A 85 -10.12 -8.54 7.13
N LYS A 86 -10.51 -7.27 7.06
CA LYS A 86 -11.89 -6.84 6.76
C LYS A 86 -11.94 -5.36 6.41
N ASP A 87 -13.13 -4.85 6.11
CA ASP A 87 -13.36 -3.42 6.05
C ASP A 87 -13.43 -2.77 7.43
N TYR A 88 -12.75 -1.63 7.55
CA TYR A 88 -12.76 -0.77 8.72
C TYR A 88 -13.34 0.58 8.33
N MET A 89 -14.17 1.15 9.20
CA MET A 89 -14.66 2.52 9.02
C MET A 89 -13.52 3.50 9.30
N LEU A 90 -12.93 4.05 8.24
CA LEU A 90 -11.83 5.02 8.33
C LEU A 90 -12.36 6.44 8.21
N GLN A 91 -11.84 7.32 9.07
CA GLN A 91 -12.05 8.77 8.95
C GLN A 91 -10.89 9.36 8.14
N VAL A 92 -11.15 9.70 6.88
CA VAL A 92 -10.12 10.14 5.92
C VAL A 92 -9.96 11.67 5.89
N ASP A 93 -10.98 12.40 6.34
CA ASP A 93 -10.94 13.83 6.62
C ASP A 93 -12.00 14.21 7.68
N GLU A 94 -12.23 15.49 7.90
CA GLU A 94 -13.17 16.00 8.91
C GLU A 94 -14.62 15.53 8.67
N PHE A 95 -15.03 15.37 7.40
CA PHE A 95 -16.41 15.09 7.01
C PHE A 95 -16.60 13.70 6.43
N THR A 96 -15.53 13.05 5.98
CA THR A 96 -15.59 11.79 5.24
C THR A 96 -15.22 10.61 6.12
N LYS A 97 -16.17 9.69 6.28
CA LYS A 97 -15.98 8.37 6.87
C LYS A 97 -16.48 7.31 5.91
N LEU A 98 -15.66 6.31 5.63
CA LEU A 98 -16.01 5.24 4.70
C LEU A 98 -15.39 3.89 5.10
N PRO A 99 -16.04 2.77 4.77
CA PRO A 99 -15.48 1.44 4.97
C PRO A 99 -14.38 1.17 3.94
N VAL A 100 -13.18 0.86 4.42
CA VAL A 100 -12.01 0.51 3.59
C VAL A 100 -11.44 -0.81 4.05
N TYR A 101 -11.17 -1.70 3.10
CA TYR A 101 -10.50 -2.96 3.38
C TYR A 101 -9.07 -2.73 3.87
N CYS A 102 -8.76 -3.27 5.05
CA CYS A 102 -7.41 -3.33 5.58
C CYS A 102 -6.99 -4.79 5.77
N ASN A 103 -5.78 -5.12 5.33
CA ASN A 103 -5.13 -6.38 5.65
C ASN A 103 -4.23 -6.17 6.87
N MET A 104 -4.62 -6.78 7.98
CA MET A 104 -4.07 -6.55 9.32
C MET A 104 -3.03 -7.59 9.73
N ASP A 105 -2.94 -8.72 9.04
CA ASP A 105 -2.03 -9.83 9.40
C ASP A 105 -1.03 -10.22 8.29
N GLY A 106 -1.15 -9.65 7.10
CA GLY A 106 -0.33 -9.94 5.92
C GLY A 106 -0.72 -11.20 5.17
N ALA A 107 -1.67 -11.97 5.69
CA ALA A 107 -2.07 -13.23 5.11
C ALA A 107 -2.63 -13.00 3.70
N GLY A 108 -2.11 -13.78 2.75
CA GLY A 108 -2.51 -13.70 1.34
C GLY A 108 -1.91 -12.53 0.55
N LEU A 109 -1.01 -11.72 1.13
CA LEU A 109 -0.29 -10.64 0.42
C LEU A 109 1.16 -10.99 0.08
N GLY A 110 1.53 -12.27 0.14
CA GLY A 110 2.85 -12.76 -0.30
C GLY A 110 4.01 -11.97 0.29
N ASP A 111 4.88 -11.46 -0.59
CA ASP A 111 6.12 -10.75 -0.25
C ASP A 111 5.92 -9.39 0.43
N CYS A 112 4.68 -8.89 0.49
CA CYS A 112 4.39 -7.68 1.25
C CYS A 112 4.67 -7.87 2.74
N GLY A 113 4.33 -9.05 3.28
CA GLY A 113 4.54 -9.40 4.68
C GLY A 113 3.88 -8.43 5.67
N GLY A 114 3.82 -8.83 6.95
CA GLY A 114 3.31 -7.99 8.03
C GLY A 114 1.86 -7.52 7.87
N GLY A 115 1.36 -6.77 8.85
CA GLY A 115 0.02 -6.20 8.85
C GLY A 115 -0.02 -4.70 8.58
N GLY A 116 -1.23 -4.16 8.45
CA GLY A 116 -1.44 -2.71 8.41
C GLY A 116 -1.59 -2.12 7.01
N TRP A 117 -1.84 -2.97 6.01
CA TRP A 117 -2.01 -2.56 4.62
C TRP A 117 -3.40 -1.98 4.39
N THR A 118 -3.47 -0.73 3.94
CA THR A 118 -4.70 -0.01 3.63
C THR A 118 -4.95 -0.02 2.13
N LEU A 119 -6.09 -0.54 1.67
CA LEU A 119 -6.42 -0.52 0.24
C LEU A 119 -6.63 0.93 -0.22
N VAL A 120 -6.02 1.30 -1.36
CA VAL A 120 -6.20 2.64 -1.96
C VAL A 120 -6.83 2.61 -3.33
N MET A 121 -6.57 1.57 -4.11
CA MET A 121 -7.06 1.47 -5.49
C MET A 121 -7.16 0.01 -5.94
N LYS A 122 -8.17 -0.28 -6.77
CA LYS A 122 -8.32 -1.53 -7.51
C LYS A 122 -8.53 -1.22 -8.99
N ILE A 123 -7.77 -1.88 -9.85
CA ILE A 123 -7.75 -1.60 -11.30
C ILE A 123 -8.12 -2.88 -12.05
N ASN A 124 -9.14 -2.80 -12.91
CA ASN A 124 -9.46 -3.92 -13.77
C ASN A 124 -8.75 -3.72 -15.11
N GLY A 125 -7.76 -4.58 -15.39
CA GLY A 125 -6.95 -4.50 -16.61
C GLY A 125 -7.74 -4.58 -17.92
N THR A 126 -9.00 -5.02 -17.88
CA THR A 126 -9.90 -5.03 -19.05
C THR A 126 -10.58 -3.68 -19.31
N LYS A 127 -10.49 -2.73 -18.38
CA LYS A 127 -11.20 -1.45 -18.42
C LYS A 127 -10.24 -0.30 -18.70
N SER A 128 -10.75 0.75 -19.33
CA SER A 128 -9.98 1.96 -19.63
C SER A 128 -9.92 2.97 -18.48
N THR A 129 -10.68 2.74 -17.40
CA THR A 129 -10.89 3.67 -16.28
C THR A 129 -9.58 4.23 -15.72
N PHE A 130 -8.61 3.36 -15.46
CA PHE A 130 -7.34 3.74 -14.83
C PHE A 130 -6.14 3.57 -15.76
N LYS A 131 -6.29 3.73 -17.09
CA LYS A 131 -5.13 3.83 -18.00
C LYS A 131 -4.17 4.93 -17.55
N TYR A 132 -2.94 4.90 -18.08
CA TYR A 132 -1.89 5.87 -17.74
C TYR A 132 -2.37 7.32 -17.77
N ASP A 133 -3.03 7.75 -18.84
CA ASP A 133 -3.46 9.16 -19.00
C ASP A 133 -4.76 9.50 -18.26
N SER A 134 -5.32 8.58 -17.48
CA SER A 134 -6.57 8.82 -16.75
C SER A 134 -6.42 9.97 -15.75
N PRO A 135 -7.36 10.93 -15.71
CA PRO A 135 -7.34 12.02 -14.73
C PRO A 135 -7.46 11.51 -13.28
N PHE A 136 -7.97 10.28 -13.08
CA PHE A 136 -8.03 9.66 -11.76
C PHE A 136 -6.65 9.50 -11.10
N TRP A 137 -5.55 9.54 -11.83
CA TRP A 137 -4.22 9.49 -11.21
C TRP A 137 -3.82 10.81 -10.51
N SER A 138 -4.34 11.94 -10.98
CA SER A 138 -3.95 13.28 -10.51
C SER A 138 -5.08 14.04 -9.79
N ASP A 139 -6.33 13.61 -9.89
CA ASP A 139 -7.42 14.21 -9.14
C ASP A 139 -7.56 13.63 -7.72
N LYS A 140 -8.39 14.29 -6.89
CA LYS A 140 -8.83 13.80 -5.58
C LYS A 140 -10.32 13.40 -5.62
N LYS A 141 -10.69 12.64 -6.65
CA LYS A 141 -12.04 12.12 -6.86
C LYS A 141 -12.10 10.63 -6.57
N GLU A 142 -13.17 10.21 -5.90
CA GLU A 142 -13.48 8.80 -5.67
C GLU A 142 -14.01 8.13 -6.93
N TYR A 143 -13.82 6.82 -7.02
CA TYR A 143 -14.45 5.98 -8.02
C TYR A 143 -14.93 4.70 -7.36
N GLU A 144 -16.24 4.42 -7.43
CA GLU A 144 -16.87 3.20 -6.91
C GLU A 144 -16.34 2.79 -5.51
N PRO A 145 -16.46 3.65 -4.48
CA PRO A 145 -15.89 3.39 -3.15
C PRO A 145 -16.51 2.17 -2.45
N SER A 146 -17.72 1.76 -2.83
CA SER A 146 -18.37 0.53 -2.36
C SER A 146 -17.54 -0.73 -2.65
N ASN A 147 -16.79 -0.73 -3.76
CA ASN A 147 -15.88 -1.83 -4.11
C ASN A 147 -14.63 -1.86 -3.21
N GLY A 148 -14.35 -0.81 -2.44
CA GLY A 148 -13.19 -0.72 -1.55
C GLY A 148 -13.29 -1.53 -0.25
N ARG A 149 -14.40 -2.25 -0.03
CA ARG A 149 -14.68 -2.99 1.21
C ARG A 149 -14.07 -4.39 1.25
N ASN A 150 -13.63 -4.90 0.10
CA ASN A 150 -13.03 -6.23 -0.03
C ASN A 150 -12.16 -6.34 -1.29
N LEU A 151 -11.65 -7.54 -1.57
CA LEU A 151 -10.80 -7.84 -2.74
C LEU A 151 -11.55 -8.45 -3.93
N ASP A 152 -12.88 -8.37 -3.95
CA ASP A 152 -13.70 -8.86 -5.06
C ASP A 152 -13.43 -8.07 -6.35
N ALA A 153 -13.85 -8.64 -7.47
CA ALA A 153 -13.71 -8.07 -8.79
C ALA A 153 -14.59 -6.82 -8.94
N GLY A 154 -14.01 -5.66 -8.68
CA GLY A 154 -14.62 -4.35 -8.87
C GLY A 154 -13.55 -3.26 -8.80
N GLU A 155 -13.60 -2.30 -9.73
CA GLU A 155 -12.69 -1.17 -9.74
C GLU A 155 -13.00 -0.22 -8.57
N THR A 156 -11.97 0.39 -7.99
CA THR A 156 -12.16 1.43 -6.97
C THR A 156 -10.99 2.40 -6.93
N LYS A 157 -11.27 3.64 -6.57
CA LYS A 157 -10.30 4.62 -6.10
C LYS A 157 -10.86 5.27 -4.85
N LEU A 158 -10.15 5.12 -3.74
CA LEU A 158 -10.60 5.55 -2.41
C LEU A 158 -9.89 6.84 -1.98
N PRO A 159 -10.47 7.62 -1.05
CA PRO A 159 -9.80 8.78 -0.47
C PRO A 159 -8.45 8.46 0.18
N THR A 160 -8.27 7.23 0.66
CA THR A 160 -7.00 6.73 1.18
C THR A 160 -5.85 6.86 0.16
N TYR A 161 -6.13 6.95 -1.14
CA TYR A 161 -5.16 7.27 -2.20
C TYR A 161 -4.47 8.63 -2.01
N TRP A 162 -5.18 9.64 -1.50
CA TRP A 162 -4.66 11.00 -1.32
C TRP A 162 -4.56 11.46 0.15
N SER A 163 -5.06 10.68 1.11
CA SER A 163 -5.07 11.03 2.53
C SER A 163 -4.20 10.14 3.43
N THR A 164 -3.61 9.07 2.90
CA THR A 164 -2.81 8.10 3.69
C THR A 164 -1.32 8.26 3.43
N SER A 165 -0.56 8.61 4.46
CA SER A 165 0.90 8.53 4.45
C SER A 165 1.37 7.09 4.68
N PHE A 166 2.47 6.71 4.04
CA PHE A 166 3.02 5.37 4.08
C PHE A 166 4.53 5.36 3.84
N THR A 167 5.16 4.24 4.18
CA THR A 167 6.58 3.94 3.94
C THR A 167 6.80 2.85 2.89
N LYS A 168 5.74 2.09 2.56
CA LYS A 168 5.78 0.99 1.60
C LYS A 168 4.50 0.97 0.76
N ILE A 169 4.59 0.39 -0.42
CA ILE A 169 3.45 0.12 -1.31
C ILE A 169 3.42 -1.39 -1.54
N CYS A 170 2.29 -2.03 -1.29
CA CYS A 170 2.07 -3.43 -1.65
C CYS A 170 1.25 -3.49 -2.93
N LEU A 171 1.84 -4.09 -3.97
CA LEU A 171 1.27 -4.19 -5.30
C LEU A 171 0.87 -5.63 -5.58
N GLY A 172 -0.40 -5.85 -5.89
CA GLY A 172 -0.94 -7.16 -6.18
C GLY A 172 -1.53 -7.27 -7.57
N MET A 173 -1.34 -8.41 -8.24
CA MET A 173 -2.04 -8.75 -9.47
C MET A 173 -2.71 -10.11 -9.32
N LYS A 174 -3.98 -10.18 -9.72
CA LYS A 174 -4.72 -11.44 -9.83
C LYS A 174 -5.02 -11.77 -11.28
N VAL A 175 -4.62 -12.96 -11.70
CA VAL A 175 -4.86 -13.53 -13.04
C VAL A 175 -5.53 -14.89 -12.85
N GLY A 176 -6.79 -15.01 -13.25
CA GLY A 176 -7.60 -16.19 -12.96
C GLY A 176 -7.79 -16.38 -11.45
N VAL A 177 -7.27 -17.51 -10.93
CA VAL A 177 -7.32 -17.86 -9.50
C VAL A 177 -6.05 -17.47 -8.75
N GLU A 178 -4.98 -17.15 -9.46
CA GLU A 178 -3.68 -16.85 -8.87
C GLU A 178 -3.57 -15.36 -8.55
N SER A 179 -3.13 -15.05 -7.34
CA SER A 179 -2.78 -13.69 -6.90
C SER A 179 -1.33 -13.68 -6.48
N LYS A 180 -0.56 -12.71 -6.99
CA LYS A 180 0.83 -12.50 -6.60
C LYS A 180 1.06 -11.04 -6.22
N PHE A 181 1.99 -10.83 -5.31
CA PHE A 181 2.21 -9.55 -4.66
C PHE A 181 3.70 -9.26 -4.54
N ILE A 182 4.05 -7.99 -4.69
CA ILE A 182 5.40 -7.48 -4.47
C ILE A 182 5.33 -6.21 -3.62
N VAL A 183 6.41 -5.92 -2.92
CA VAL A 183 6.52 -4.74 -2.05
C VAL A 183 7.52 -3.73 -2.61
N LEU A 184 7.12 -2.46 -2.63
CA LEU A 184 7.98 -1.32 -2.92
C LEU A 184 8.26 -0.55 -1.64
N ASN A 185 9.53 -0.37 -1.28
CA ASN A 185 9.93 0.54 -0.21
C ASN A 185 9.97 1.97 -0.79
N GLN A 186 8.91 2.73 -0.53
CA GLN A 186 8.76 4.10 -1.00
C GLN A 186 7.94 4.87 0.02
N GLU A 187 8.56 5.89 0.62
CA GLU A 187 7.87 6.78 1.56
C GLU A 187 7.19 7.93 0.82
N ALA A 188 5.98 8.27 1.26
CA ALA A 188 5.27 9.47 0.82
C ALA A 188 4.14 9.88 1.76
N SER A 189 3.71 11.13 1.62
CA SER A 189 2.51 11.63 2.29
C SER A 189 1.20 11.04 1.73
N SER A 190 1.21 10.58 0.47
CA SER A 190 0.13 9.85 -0.20
C SER A 190 0.54 9.35 -1.58
N LEU A 191 -0.23 8.42 -2.16
CA LEU A 191 0.05 7.90 -3.50
C LEU A 191 -0.23 8.99 -4.54
N HIS A 192 -1.24 9.83 -4.28
CA HIS A 192 -1.48 11.07 -5.03
C HIS A 192 -0.23 11.95 -5.08
N SER A 193 0.45 12.20 -3.96
CA SER A 193 1.66 13.04 -3.95
C SER A 193 2.84 12.49 -4.75
N LEU A 194 2.90 11.16 -4.94
CA LEU A 194 3.93 10.50 -5.75
C LEU A 194 3.59 10.45 -7.24
N ILE A 195 2.32 10.47 -7.60
CA ILE A 195 1.88 10.21 -8.98
C ILE A 195 1.42 11.49 -9.69
N ALA A 196 0.71 12.37 -8.98
CA ALA A 196 -0.09 13.44 -9.58
C ALA A 196 0.72 14.47 -10.37
N ASP A 197 1.99 14.69 -10.02
CA ASP A 197 2.88 15.63 -10.71
C ASP A 197 3.45 15.09 -12.03
N GLY A 198 3.19 13.81 -12.34
CA GLY A 198 3.67 13.16 -13.55
C GLY A 198 5.18 12.94 -13.61
N GLN A 199 5.93 13.24 -12.55
CA GLN A 199 7.38 13.11 -12.54
C GLN A 199 7.77 11.64 -12.42
N TYR A 200 8.72 11.21 -13.27
CA TYR A 200 9.29 9.88 -13.21
C TYR A 200 10.11 9.72 -11.93
N ARG A 201 9.86 8.63 -11.21
CA ARG A 201 10.60 8.25 -10.00
C ARG A 201 11.05 6.81 -10.13
N LYS A 202 12.36 6.61 -10.21
CA LYS A 202 12.96 5.29 -10.39
C LYS A 202 12.75 4.43 -9.13
N THR A 203 12.43 3.15 -9.33
CA THR A 203 12.50 2.11 -8.29
C THR A 203 13.71 1.20 -8.50
N SER A 204 13.93 0.29 -7.57
CA SER A 204 15.06 -0.65 -7.60
C SER A 204 14.64 -2.07 -7.24
N LEU A 205 13.44 -2.50 -7.68
CA LEU A 205 13.00 -3.89 -7.49
C LEU A 205 13.73 -4.86 -8.40
N GLY A 206 14.07 -4.39 -9.60
CA GLY A 206 14.62 -5.23 -10.65
C GLY A 206 13.54 -5.94 -11.44
N ARG A 207 13.94 -6.33 -12.64
CA ARG A 207 13.10 -6.95 -13.67
C ARG A 207 12.32 -8.17 -13.20
N GLU A 208 12.99 -9.09 -12.51
CA GLU A 208 12.36 -10.37 -12.17
C GLU A 208 11.25 -10.20 -11.13
N ALA A 209 11.39 -9.29 -10.16
CA ALA A 209 10.31 -8.98 -9.21
C ALA A 209 9.05 -8.47 -9.93
N TRP A 210 9.18 -7.62 -10.96
CA TRP A 210 8.02 -7.21 -11.76
C TRP A 210 7.40 -8.35 -12.55
N LYS A 211 8.21 -9.27 -13.09
CA LYS A 211 7.72 -10.47 -13.77
C LYS A 211 7.06 -11.44 -12.80
N ASP A 212 7.50 -11.49 -11.55
CA ASP A 212 6.94 -12.36 -10.53
C ASP A 212 5.48 -12.01 -10.18
N LEU A 213 4.99 -10.81 -10.51
CA LEU A 213 3.55 -10.49 -10.38
C LEU A 213 2.63 -11.37 -11.24
N ILE A 214 3.13 -11.96 -12.33
CA ILE A 214 2.35 -12.78 -13.25
C ILE A 214 3.20 -13.97 -13.71
N SER A 215 2.79 -15.21 -13.40
CA SER A 215 3.55 -16.44 -13.73
C SER A 215 4.02 -16.52 -15.20
N GLU A 216 3.17 -16.09 -16.11
CA GLU A 216 3.41 -16.11 -17.57
C GLU A 216 3.90 -14.77 -18.14
N ALA A 217 4.36 -13.85 -17.28
CA ALA A 217 4.86 -12.54 -17.69
C ALA A 217 5.99 -12.66 -18.72
N SER A 218 5.92 -11.80 -19.73
CA SER A 218 6.96 -11.63 -20.74
C SER A 218 7.40 -10.18 -20.78
N LEU A 219 8.68 -9.92 -20.98
CA LEU A 219 9.17 -8.56 -21.11
C LEU A 219 10.35 -8.56 -22.09
N GLN A 220 10.52 -7.52 -22.90
CA GLN A 220 11.72 -7.38 -23.74
C GLN A 220 12.95 -7.18 -22.84
N LYS A 221 14.12 -7.68 -23.25
CA LYS A 221 15.22 -8.02 -22.32
C LYS A 221 16.04 -6.82 -21.78
N LYS A 222 15.97 -5.67 -22.44
CA LYS A 222 16.81 -4.48 -22.19
C LYS A 222 15.96 -3.27 -21.75
N CYS A 223 16.56 -2.08 -21.67
CA CYS A 223 16.04 -0.82 -21.08
C CYS A 223 15.60 -0.95 -19.60
N ASN A 224 14.73 -1.90 -19.25
CA ASN A 224 14.26 -2.26 -17.92
C ASN A 224 13.94 -1.03 -17.04
N LYS A 225 13.30 0.00 -17.63
CA LYS A 225 13.00 1.25 -16.93
C LYS A 225 11.80 1.01 -16.02
N GLU A 226 12.03 1.06 -14.72
CA GLU A 226 11.04 0.78 -13.68
C GLU A 226 10.78 1.98 -12.78
N GLY A 227 9.56 2.04 -12.23
CA GLY A 227 9.22 2.93 -11.14
C GLY A 227 7.83 3.53 -11.25
N LEU A 228 7.71 4.79 -10.83
CA LEU A 228 6.48 5.56 -10.89
C LEU A 228 6.53 6.55 -12.06
N ASN A 229 5.39 6.76 -12.73
CA ASN A 229 5.27 7.56 -13.96
C ASN A 229 6.31 7.19 -15.02
N VAL A 230 6.43 5.89 -15.31
CA VAL A 230 7.33 5.36 -16.33
C VAL A 230 6.82 5.73 -17.71
N LEU A 231 7.61 6.58 -18.38
CA LEU A 231 7.42 7.00 -19.76
C LEU A 231 8.69 6.70 -20.57
N VAL A 232 8.52 6.36 -21.84
CA VAL A 232 9.58 6.22 -22.82
C VAL A 232 9.67 7.46 -23.71
N ASP A 233 10.80 7.63 -24.41
CA ASP A 233 11.09 8.89 -25.10
C ASP A 233 10.17 9.12 -26.32
N LEU A 234 9.79 8.06 -27.03
CA LEU A 234 8.86 8.18 -28.16
C LEU A 234 7.41 8.09 -27.68
N VAL A 235 6.61 9.06 -28.13
CA VAL A 235 5.18 9.14 -27.82
C VAL A 235 4.44 7.91 -28.36
N GLY A 236 3.50 7.39 -27.56
CA GLY A 236 2.62 6.31 -27.97
C GLY A 236 3.13 4.90 -27.66
N TYR A 237 4.38 4.77 -27.20
CA TYR A 237 4.94 3.49 -26.76
C TYR A 237 4.57 3.16 -25.31
N SER A 238 5.00 1.97 -24.86
CA SER A 238 4.65 1.42 -23.55
C SER A 238 4.98 2.38 -22.41
N LYS A 239 4.02 2.55 -21.50
CA LYS A 239 4.11 3.40 -20.31
C LYS A 239 3.31 2.82 -19.14
N ALA A 240 3.70 3.15 -17.92
CA ALA A 240 3.07 2.65 -16.69
C ALA A 240 3.10 3.69 -15.56
N ARG A 241 2.01 3.86 -14.83
CA ARG A 241 2.00 4.74 -13.64
C ARG A 241 2.79 4.15 -12.50
N ILE A 242 2.74 2.84 -12.34
CA ILE A 242 3.58 2.06 -11.43
C ILE A 242 3.92 0.79 -12.18
N GLY A 243 5.18 0.56 -12.54
CA GLY A 243 5.54 -0.60 -13.35
C GLY A 243 6.94 -0.57 -13.92
N ILE A 244 7.17 -1.46 -14.88
CA ILE A 244 8.39 -1.57 -15.68
C ILE A 244 8.03 -1.55 -17.17
N VAL A 245 8.89 -0.95 -17.97
CA VAL A 245 8.89 -1.08 -19.43
C VAL A 245 10.18 -1.74 -19.91
N GLY A 246 10.08 -2.63 -20.88
CA GLY A 246 11.20 -3.33 -21.49
C GLY A 246 11.34 -2.92 -22.95
N ASN A 247 12.57 -2.94 -23.45
CA ASN A 247 12.87 -2.81 -24.88
C ASN A 247 13.87 -3.88 -25.33
N ASN A 248 14.02 -4.13 -26.63
CA ASN A 248 15.04 -5.04 -27.16
C ASN A 248 16.36 -4.31 -27.46
N GLU A 249 16.31 -2.98 -27.60
CA GLU A 249 17.45 -2.07 -27.63
C GLU A 249 17.83 -1.61 -26.22
N ASP A 250 19.08 -1.16 -26.05
CA ASP A 250 19.58 -0.65 -24.75
C ASP A 250 18.90 0.66 -24.36
N ASP A 251 18.40 1.43 -25.34
CA ASP A 251 17.64 2.63 -25.08
C ASP A 251 16.16 2.36 -24.74
N CYS A 252 15.59 3.31 -24.02
CA CYS A 252 14.18 3.30 -23.59
C CYS A 252 13.31 4.19 -24.48
N LYS A 253 13.52 4.14 -25.80
CA LYS A 253 12.79 5.01 -26.74
C LYS A 253 11.50 4.36 -27.23
N SER A 254 11.57 3.11 -27.67
CA SER A 254 10.49 2.40 -28.37
C SER A 254 10.10 1.09 -27.67
N SER A 255 9.86 1.13 -26.36
CA SER A 255 9.46 -0.07 -25.61
C SER A 255 8.16 -0.68 -26.15
N HIS A 256 8.23 -1.96 -26.51
CA HIS A 256 7.09 -2.78 -26.92
C HIS A 256 6.63 -3.73 -25.81
N SER A 257 7.11 -3.54 -24.59
CA SER A 257 6.70 -4.37 -23.47
C SER A 257 6.62 -3.61 -22.15
N ARG A 258 5.72 -4.04 -21.27
CA ARG A 258 5.47 -3.47 -19.96
C ARG A 258 4.71 -4.42 -19.04
N ILE A 259 4.97 -4.29 -17.75
CA ILE A 259 4.18 -4.89 -16.67
C ILE A 259 3.85 -3.78 -15.68
N GLY A 260 2.59 -3.65 -15.27
CA GLY A 260 2.26 -2.71 -14.20
C GLY A 260 0.80 -2.32 -14.05
N PHE A 261 0.64 -1.20 -13.36
CA PHE A 261 -0.62 -0.58 -12.97
C PHE A 261 -0.73 0.78 -13.68
N GLY A 262 -1.90 1.08 -14.21
CA GLY A 262 -2.12 2.28 -15.01
C GLY A 262 -1.24 2.33 -16.24
N THR A 263 -1.32 1.28 -17.05
CA THR A 263 -0.51 1.14 -18.26
C THR A 263 -1.27 1.56 -19.51
N ALA A 264 -0.53 1.83 -20.60
CA ALA A 264 -1.05 2.26 -21.89
C ALA A 264 0.05 2.14 -22.97
N GLY A 265 -0.32 2.43 -24.22
CA GLY A 265 0.60 2.52 -25.36
C GLY A 265 0.83 1.21 -26.11
N TYR A 266 1.61 1.30 -27.19
CA TYR A 266 2.00 0.18 -28.06
C TYR A 266 2.66 -0.95 -27.25
N PRO A 267 2.42 -2.24 -27.57
CA PRO A 267 1.72 -2.78 -28.73
C PRO A 267 0.20 -2.85 -28.61
N SER A 268 -0.37 -2.62 -27.42
CA SER A 268 -1.81 -2.63 -27.21
C SER A 268 -2.20 -1.63 -26.13
N ASP A 269 -3.01 -0.65 -26.49
CA ASP A 269 -3.52 0.33 -25.54
C ASP A 269 -4.75 -0.18 -24.76
N THR A 270 -5.14 -1.45 -24.89
CA THR A 270 -6.40 -1.96 -24.31
C THR A 270 -6.26 -2.48 -22.87
N ILE A 271 -5.04 -2.52 -22.33
CA ILE A 271 -4.73 -3.16 -21.05
C ILE A 271 -4.22 -2.10 -20.08
N SER A 272 -5.00 -1.80 -19.05
CA SER A 272 -4.67 -0.79 -18.03
C SER A 272 -3.90 -1.37 -16.84
N CYS A 273 -3.98 -2.68 -16.61
CA CYS A 273 -3.24 -3.39 -15.58
C CYS A 273 -2.94 -4.82 -16.02
N GLY A 274 -1.70 -5.27 -15.83
CA GLY A 274 -1.23 -6.59 -16.23
C GLY A 274 0.07 -6.53 -17.02
N ASP A 275 0.22 -7.44 -17.97
CA ASP A 275 1.41 -7.62 -18.81
C ASP A 275 1.06 -7.44 -20.30
N VAL A 276 1.89 -6.67 -20.99
CA VAL A 276 1.84 -6.50 -22.45
C VAL A 276 3.24 -6.62 -22.97
N ALA A 277 3.49 -7.57 -23.87
CA ALA A 277 4.79 -7.71 -24.51
C ALA A 277 4.63 -8.16 -25.96
N LYS A 278 5.42 -7.53 -26.83
CA LYS A 278 5.71 -8.02 -28.16
C LYS A 278 7.21 -8.28 -28.28
N ASP A 279 7.57 -9.45 -28.80
CA ASP A 279 8.96 -9.92 -28.89
C ASP A 279 9.65 -9.99 -27.52
N GLY A 280 8.89 -10.32 -26.46
CA GLY A 280 9.40 -10.49 -25.10
C GLY A 280 10.09 -11.83 -24.87
N ASP A 281 10.75 -11.97 -23.72
CA ASP A 281 11.52 -13.16 -23.36
C ASP A 281 10.70 -14.46 -23.20
N LYS A 282 9.37 -14.37 -23.00
CA LYS A 282 8.42 -15.49 -23.08
C LYS A 282 7.44 -15.36 -24.26
N GLY A 283 7.85 -14.67 -25.33
CA GLY A 283 7.03 -14.41 -26.51
C GLY A 283 5.99 -13.30 -26.29
N ASP A 284 5.04 -13.22 -27.20
CA ASP A 284 3.99 -12.19 -27.15
C ASP A 284 2.97 -12.51 -26.04
N LYS A 285 2.67 -11.52 -25.21
CA LYS A 285 1.72 -11.63 -24.09
C LYS A 285 0.82 -10.39 -24.02
N PHE A 286 -0.46 -10.63 -23.70
CA PHE A 286 -1.49 -9.59 -23.53
C PHE A 286 -2.38 -9.95 -22.34
N ILE A 287 -1.77 -10.09 -21.17
CA ILE A 287 -2.40 -10.60 -19.96
C ILE A 287 -3.05 -9.44 -19.20
N LYS A 288 -4.35 -9.58 -18.95
CA LYS A 288 -5.13 -8.63 -18.14
C LYS A 288 -5.17 -9.13 -16.71
N ALA A 289 -4.88 -8.26 -15.76
CA ALA A 289 -4.94 -8.58 -14.34
C ALA A 289 -5.96 -7.71 -13.62
N MET A 290 -6.50 -8.23 -12.52
CA MET A 290 -7.08 -7.39 -11.49
C MET A 290 -5.96 -6.89 -10.58
N GLY A 291 -5.69 -5.59 -10.62
CA GLY A 291 -4.66 -4.93 -9.84
C GLY A 291 -5.17 -4.45 -8.49
N TYR A 292 -4.36 -4.61 -7.45
CA TYR A 292 -4.59 -4.12 -6.10
C TYR A 292 -3.40 -3.26 -5.67
N ILE A 293 -3.68 -2.07 -5.12
CA ILE A 293 -2.65 -1.20 -4.56
C ILE A 293 -3.02 -0.93 -3.11
N PHE A 294 -2.09 -1.26 -2.22
CA PHE A 294 -2.16 -0.97 -0.80
C PHE A 294 -0.98 -0.12 -0.36
N VAL A 295 -1.15 0.60 0.73
CA VAL A 295 -0.14 1.44 1.37
C VAL A 295 -0.17 1.31 2.89
#